data_AF-A0A6L5XAC7-F1
#
_entry.id   AF-A0A6L5XAC7-F1
#
_cell.length_a   1.000
_cell.length_b   1.000
_cell.length_c   1.000
_cell.angle_alpha   90.00
_cell.angle_beta   90.00
_cell.angle_gamma   90.00
#
_symmetry.space_group_name_H-M   'P 1'
#
loop_
_entity.id
_entity.type
_entity.pdbx_description
1 polymer ?
#
loop_
_entity_poly.entity_id
_entity_poly.type
_entity_poly.pdbx_seq_one_letter_code
_entity_poly.pdbx_strand_id
1 'polypeptide(L)'
;MLHVAQRDAVVVEILAEGSKQRGDGVAGVDKHGRDHFVVVQAHNLGGAAAHIDAYDKSHKTNVCVIGQPKKEAAAAATPPFFFNGVKLLHNILLYKINVNFALDKCTIAILEITIVIVSYQAKYFLEQTLRSAIEAVEGLDCEIIVVDNNSGDGTAAWVRERFGQQVRLIENKHNVGFGRANNQAIAQARGRYTLILNPDTIVTRSCLQSCCQWMASHPECGAIGVHMIDGDGHFLPESKRAFPTPWVSFCKIFGLSRLFPRSRWLAKYHLRYLDEREPHAVDILSGAFMFCRTSLLQQVGGFDEDFFMYGEDIDLSYRLVKAGYQNWYVPASIVHYKGESTRKESMRYVKVFYEAMLIFYRKHFPRYRAVFYPVIKLGVWMRQSLAMARRALGVPASGSKPQASPGQWVVLSRHAQEVARQCHIERYSTCIPASGETQVIVDDGSYSYGHIVQLIDSKARRGLHWHIYSSRNGIVISPKMQQP
;
A
#
# COMPACT_ATOMS: atom_id res chain seq x y z
N MET A 1 -11.93 -25.97 -30.92
CA MET A 1 -12.43 -25.00 -29.92
C MET A 1 -11.37 -24.86 -28.84
N LEU A 2 -10.63 -23.77 -28.86
CA LEU A 2 -9.74 -23.33 -27.77
C LEU A 2 -10.02 -21.83 -27.65
N HIS A 3 -10.86 -21.47 -26.68
CA HIS A 3 -11.10 -20.06 -26.33
C HIS A 3 -9.86 -19.54 -25.63
N VAL A 4 -8.97 -18.89 -26.37
CA VAL A 4 -7.88 -18.08 -25.80
C VAL A 4 -8.50 -16.71 -25.49
N ALA A 5 -8.77 -16.46 -24.20
CA ALA A 5 -9.19 -15.16 -23.72
C ALA A 5 -8.11 -14.11 -24.07
N GLN A 6 -8.55 -13.01 -24.69
CA GLN A 6 -7.71 -11.90 -25.12
C GLN A 6 -6.84 -11.39 -23.97
N ARG A 7 -5.53 -11.49 -24.17
CA ARG A 7 -4.52 -10.85 -23.31
C ARG A 7 -4.45 -9.37 -23.69
N ASP A 8 -4.19 -8.53 -22.70
CA ASP A 8 -3.78 -7.12 -22.85
C ASP A 8 -2.51 -7.01 -23.70
N ALA A 9 -2.67 -7.16 -25.01
CA ALA A 9 -1.61 -7.00 -25.98
C ALA A 9 -1.65 -5.57 -26.49
N VAL A 10 -0.59 -4.81 -26.20
CA VAL A 10 -0.28 -3.60 -26.96
C VAL A 10 0.39 -4.06 -28.24
N VAL A 11 -0.28 -3.90 -29.38
CA VAL A 11 0.34 -4.15 -30.68
C VAL A 11 1.01 -2.86 -31.10
N VAL A 12 2.34 -2.90 -31.21
CA VAL A 12 3.15 -1.80 -31.73
C VAL A 12 3.38 -2.07 -33.21
N GLU A 13 2.81 -1.22 -34.06
CA GLU A 13 2.98 -1.28 -35.51
C GLU A 13 4.01 -0.24 -35.94
N ILE A 14 5.06 -0.67 -36.64
CA ILE A 14 6.05 0.23 -37.23
C ILE A 14 5.50 0.68 -38.58
N LEU A 15 5.13 1.95 -38.68
CA LEU A 15 4.50 2.51 -39.88
C LEU A 15 5.52 2.93 -40.93
N ALA A 16 6.68 3.41 -40.50
CA ALA A 16 7.76 3.84 -41.38
C ALA A 16 9.10 3.90 -40.63
N GLU A 17 10.17 3.59 -41.35
CA GLU A 17 11.56 3.84 -40.94
C GLU A 17 12.26 4.64 -42.04
N GLY A 18 13.01 5.66 -41.64
CA GLY A 18 13.71 6.53 -42.59
C GLY A 18 14.97 7.14 -42.00
N SER A 19 15.85 7.57 -42.89
CA SER A 19 17.04 8.34 -42.53
C SER A 19 17.04 9.66 -43.30
N LYS A 20 17.33 10.76 -42.62
CA LYS A 20 17.43 12.09 -43.24
C LYS A 20 18.82 12.65 -42.96
N GLN A 21 19.48 13.17 -44.00
CA GLN A 21 20.70 13.96 -43.79
C GLN A 21 20.32 15.26 -43.09
N ARG A 22 21.00 15.56 -41.99
CA ARG A 22 20.74 16.76 -41.20
C ARG A 22 21.68 17.88 -41.65
N GLY A 23 21.10 19.06 -41.90
CA GLY A 23 21.85 20.31 -41.87
C GLY A 23 21.99 20.76 -40.42
N ASP A 24 23.24 20.98 -40.01
CA ASP A 24 23.80 21.47 -38.75
C ASP A 24 22.87 21.73 -37.54
N GLY A 25 23.09 20.98 -36.45
CA GLY A 25 22.79 21.41 -35.08
C GLY A 25 22.07 20.39 -34.17
N VAL A 26 22.80 19.90 -33.15
CA VAL A 26 22.37 19.13 -31.95
C VAL A 26 22.46 17.58 -32.03
N ALA A 27 23.03 17.00 -30.98
CA ALA A 27 23.72 15.70 -30.91
C ALA A 27 22.84 14.44 -30.83
N GLY A 28 23.23 13.42 -31.62
CA GLY A 28 22.77 12.03 -31.57
C GLY A 28 22.80 11.38 -32.95
N VAL A 29 23.97 10.99 -33.46
CA VAL A 29 24.14 10.61 -34.87
C VAL A 29 24.91 9.29 -35.02
N ASP A 30 24.54 8.47 -36.01
CA ASP A 30 25.32 7.29 -36.40
C ASP A 30 26.68 7.68 -37.02
N LYS A 31 27.58 6.72 -37.20
CA LYS A 31 28.93 6.90 -37.80
C LYS A 31 28.95 7.51 -39.22
N HIS A 32 27.80 7.82 -39.80
CA HIS A 32 27.63 8.38 -41.15
C HIS A 32 26.80 9.67 -41.19
N GLY A 33 26.51 10.32 -40.06
CA GLY A 33 25.89 11.65 -40.09
C GLY A 33 24.35 11.66 -40.25
N ARG A 34 23.67 10.52 -40.03
CA ARG A 34 22.22 10.40 -40.27
C ARG A 34 21.41 10.27 -38.98
N ASP A 35 20.31 11.01 -38.90
CA ASP A 35 19.26 10.78 -37.91
C ASP A 35 18.39 9.62 -38.39
N HIS A 36 18.29 8.57 -37.58
CA HIS A 36 17.30 7.50 -37.77
C HIS A 36 16.03 7.88 -37.03
N PHE A 37 14.88 7.70 -37.66
CA PHE A 37 13.60 7.87 -37.00
C PHE A 37 12.71 6.65 -37.25
N VAL A 38 12.02 6.24 -36.20
CA VAL A 38 11.04 5.15 -36.23
C VAL A 38 9.68 5.76 -35.88
N VAL A 39 8.72 5.63 -36.80
CA VAL A 39 7.34 6.04 -36.55
C VAL A 39 6.57 4.80 -36.10
N VAL A 40 6.13 4.81 -34.85
CA VAL A 40 5.36 3.72 -34.25
C VAL A 40 3.95 4.17 -33.90
N GLN A 41 2.97 3.35 -34.27
CA GLN A 41 1.59 3.48 -33.84
C GLN A 41 1.27 2.36 -32.85
N ALA A 42 0.85 2.74 -31.65
CA ALA A 42 0.43 1.81 -30.62
C ALA A 42 -1.09 1.63 -30.68
N HIS A 43 -1.54 0.40 -30.88
CA HIS A 43 -2.95 0.04 -30.80
C HIS A 43 -3.22 -0.55 -29.42
N ASN A 44 -4.02 0.16 -28.62
CA ASN A 44 -4.55 -0.40 -27.38
C ASN A 44 -5.82 -1.21 -27.70
N LEU A 45 -5.79 -2.52 -27.47
CA LEU A 45 -6.95 -3.40 -27.62
C LEU A 45 -7.96 -3.28 -26.45
N GLY A 46 -7.69 -2.44 -25.46
CA GLY A 46 -8.53 -2.23 -24.28
C GLY A 46 -8.56 -0.78 -23.76
N GLY A 47 -9.19 0.14 -24.50
CA GLY A 47 -9.95 1.30 -23.99
C GLY A 47 -9.32 2.37 -23.08
N ALA A 48 -8.08 2.23 -22.59
CA ALA A 48 -7.44 3.20 -21.70
C ALA A 48 -6.30 3.95 -22.42
N ALA A 49 -6.20 5.27 -22.24
CA ALA A 49 -5.08 6.04 -22.77
C ALA A 49 -3.78 5.62 -22.07
N ALA A 50 -2.86 4.97 -22.79
CA ALA A 50 -1.51 4.71 -22.31
C ALA A 50 -0.60 5.87 -22.72
N HIS A 51 0.04 6.53 -21.75
CA HIS A 51 1.24 7.32 -22.01
C HIS A 51 2.40 6.34 -22.24
N ILE A 52 2.99 6.37 -23.44
CA ILE A 52 4.13 5.52 -23.80
C ILE A 52 5.36 6.41 -23.89
N ASP A 53 6.23 6.33 -22.88
CA ASP A 53 7.59 6.86 -22.98
C ASP A 53 8.50 5.72 -23.46
N ALA A 54 8.85 5.71 -24.74
CA ALA A 54 9.83 4.77 -25.29
C ALA A 54 11.24 5.32 -25.07
N TYR A 55 12.08 4.58 -24.36
CA TYR A 55 13.49 4.92 -24.13
C TYR A 55 14.39 3.80 -24.65
N ASP A 56 15.13 4.05 -25.74
CA ASP A 56 16.17 3.15 -26.22
C ASP A 56 17.48 3.44 -25.48
N LYS A 57 18.03 2.43 -24.81
CA LYS A 57 19.31 2.53 -24.08
C LYS A 57 20.53 2.46 -24.99
N SER A 58 20.39 2.16 -26.27
CA SER A 58 21.52 1.96 -27.17
C SER A 58 21.81 3.17 -28.06
N HIS A 59 20.80 3.97 -28.43
CA HIS A 59 20.96 5.14 -29.29
C HIS A 59 20.04 6.28 -28.84
N LYS A 60 20.56 7.51 -28.75
CA LYS A 60 19.79 8.73 -28.43
C LYS A 60 18.86 9.09 -29.59
N THR A 61 17.83 8.28 -29.82
CA THR A 61 16.89 8.46 -30.93
C THR A 61 15.63 9.16 -30.40
N ASN A 62 15.23 10.26 -31.05
CA ASN A 62 13.97 10.95 -30.73
C ASN A 62 12.79 10.11 -31.24
N VAL A 63 12.03 9.50 -30.33
CA VAL A 63 10.78 8.81 -30.67
C VAL A 63 9.64 9.81 -30.64
N CYS A 64 9.00 10.05 -31.79
CA CYS A 64 7.80 10.87 -31.88
C CYS A 64 6.58 9.96 -31.84
N VAL A 65 5.81 9.99 -30.75
CA VAL A 65 4.58 9.22 -30.58
C VAL A 65 3.39 10.09 -31.02
N ILE A 66 2.71 9.69 -32.10
CA ILE A 66 1.47 10.34 -32.54
C ILE A 66 0.29 9.59 -31.91
N GLY A 67 -0.20 10.07 -30.77
CA GLY A 67 -1.46 9.62 -30.19
C GLY A 67 -2.61 10.49 -30.67
N GLN A 68 -3.61 9.93 -31.36
CA GLN A 68 -4.90 10.63 -31.52
C GLN A 68 -5.89 10.15 -30.47
N PRO A 69 -6.50 11.05 -29.67
CA PRO A 69 -7.64 10.70 -28.85
C PRO A 69 -8.89 10.60 -29.73
N LYS A 70 -9.56 9.44 -29.74
CA LYS A 70 -10.92 9.33 -30.29
C LYS A 70 -11.88 10.14 -29.40
N LYS A 71 -12.28 11.32 -29.86
CA LYS A 71 -13.58 11.92 -29.56
C LYS A 71 -14.27 12.20 -30.89
N GLU A 72 -15.47 11.65 -31.04
CA GLU A 72 -16.39 12.01 -32.11
C GLU A 72 -16.68 13.51 -32.05
N ALA A 73 -16.38 14.23 -33.13
CA ALA A 73 -17.05 15.46 -33.49
C ALA A 73 -16.95 15.67 -35.00
N ALA A 74 -18.09 16.00 -35.59
CA ALA A 74 -18.28 16.27 -36.99
C ALA A 74 -17.50 17.49 -37.49
N ALA A 75 -17.18 17.42 -38.78
CA ALA A 75 -17.01 18.51 -39.75
C ALA A 75 -15.93 19.58 -39.54
N ALA A 76 -15.14 19.70 -40.62
CA ALA A 76 -14.55 20.90 -41.20
C ALA A 76 -13.04 21.19 -40.98
N ALA A 77 -12.39 21.29 -42.15
CA ALA A 77 -11.20 22.08 -42.47
C ALA A 77 -9.82 21.61 -41.97
N THR A 78 -9.15 20.81 -42.81
CA THR A 78 -7.69 20.87 -43.00
C THR A 78 -7.31 22.16 -43.74
N PRO A 79 -6.11 22.73 -43.48
CA PRO A 79 -5.08 22.73 -44.55
C PRO A 79 -3.63 22.61 -43.97
N PRO A 80 -2.55 22.70 -44.76
CA PRO A 80 -1.98 21.57 -45.49
C PRO A 80 -0.50 21.33 -45.13
N PHE A 81 -0.08 20.08 -45.01
CA PHE A 81 1.33 19.75 -45.21
C PHE A 81 1.45 18.84 -46.43
N PHE A 82 1.92 19.47 -47.51
CA PHE A 82 2.27 18.85 -48.77
C PHE A 82 3.36 17.79 -48.56
N PHE A 83 3.05 16.55 -48.93
CA PHE A 83 4.06 15.65 -49.48
C PHE A 83 3.65 15.32 -50.91
N ASN A 84 4.47 15.80 -51.84
CA ASN A 84 4.37 15.50 -53.26
C ASN A 84 4.47 13.99 -53.49
N GLY A 85 3.46 13.46 -54.19
CA GLY A 85 3.64 12.41 -55.18
C GLY A 85 4.09 11.04 -54.69
N VAL A 86 3.15 10.22 -54.19
CA VAL A 86 3.14 8.79 -54.49
C VAL A 86 1.69 8.36 -54.73
N LYS A 87 1.40 7.94 -55.97
CA LYS A 87 0.13 7.28 -56.34
C LYS A 87 -0.02 6.02 -55.50
N LEU A 88 -1.17 5.88 -54.85
CA LEU A 88 -1.62 4.63 -54.25
C LEU A 88 -1.93 3.64 -55.39
N LEU A 89 -0.96 2.80 -55.73
CA LEU A 89 -1.18 1.63 -56.58
C LEU A 89 -1.20 0.40 -55.67
N HIS A 90 -2.35 -0.27 -55.64
CA HIS A 90 -2.46 -1.64 -55.19
C HIS A 90 -1.43 -2.48 -55.93
N ASN A 91 -0.45 -3.01 -55.20
CA ASN A 91 0.21 -4.27 -55.47
C ASN A 91 0.97 -4.68 -54.21
N ILE A 92 0.52 -5.78 -53.61
CA ILE A 92 1.26 -6.51 -52.58
C ILE A 92 2.52 -7.03 -53.27
N LEU A 93 3.63 -6.30 -53.14
CA LEU A 93 4.95 -6.85 -53.41
C LEU A 93 5.50 -7.32 -52.07
N LEU A 94 5.46 -8.63 -51.86
CA LEU A 94 6.22 -9.30 -50.80
C LEU A 94 7.71 -9.11 -51.10
N TYR A 95 8.28 -8.00 -50.65
CA TYR A 95 9.73 -7.93 -50.47
C TYR A 95 10.08 -8.86 -49.31
N LYS A 96 10.69 -9.99 -49.65
CA LYS A 96 11.41 -10.83 -48.71
C LYS A 96 12.65 -10.06 -48.25
N ILE A 97 12.46 -9.07 -47.37
CA ILE A 97 13.58 -8.44 -46.68
C ILE A 97 13.99 -9.43 -45.58
N ASN A 98 15.10 -10.12 -45.80
CA ASN A 98 15.79 -10.87 -44.75
C ASN A 98 16.38 -9.86 -43.76
N VAL A 99 15.55 -9.38 -42.85
CA VAL A 99 15.98 -8.57 -41.72
C VAL A 99 16.25 -9.54 -40.56
N ASN A 100 17.47 -10.05 -40.49
CA ASN A 100 17.98 -10.63 -39.25
C ASN A 100 18.27 -9.48 -38.28
N PHE A 101 17.24 -8.96 -37.64
CA PHE A 101 17.40 -8.27 -36.36
C PHE A 101 17.01 -9.25 -35.27
N ALA A 102 17.94 -9.51 -34.36
CA ALA A 102 17.60 -10.08 -33.07
C ALA A 102 16.52 -9.18 -32.47
N LEU A 103 15.30 -9.69 -32.35
CA LEU A 103 14.26 -9.10 -31.52
C LEU A 103 14.71 -9.22 -30.06
N ASP A 104 15.70 -8.44 -29.68
CA ASP A 104 15.94 -8.16 -28.27
C ASP A 104 14.70 -7.43 -27.80
N LYS A 105 13.90 -8.16 -27.02
CA LYS A 105 12.59 -7.77 -26.50
C LYS A 105 12.61 -6.31 -26.07
N CYS A 106 11.92 -5.46 -26.83
CA CYS A 106 11.57 -4.11 -26.39
C CYS A 106 10.58 -4.26 -25.22
N THR A 107 11.13 -4.43 -24.03
CA THR A 107 10.35 -4.62 -22.81
C THR A 107 9.97 -3.23 -22.34
N ILE A 108 8.71 -2.84 -22.52
CA ILE A 108 8.18 -1.64 -21.88
C ILE A 108 8.30 -1.91 -20.37
N ALA A 109 9.22 -1.22 -19.70
CA ALA A 109 9.35 -1.26 -18.25
C ALA A 109 8.11 -0.57 -17.67
N ILE A 110 7.11 -1.36 -17.31
CA ILE A 110 5.93 -0.87 -16.61
C ILE A 110 6.31 -0.81 -15.14
N LEU A 111 6.21 0.37 -14.53
CA LEU A 111 6.34 0.52 -13.08
C LEU A 111 5.33 -0.43 -12.42
N GLU A 112 5.80 -1.37 -11.61
CA GLU A 112 4.93 -2.43 -11.08
C GLU A 112 4.14 -1.92 -9.87
N ILE A 113 4.79 -1.19 -8.95
CA ILE A 113 4.20 -0.78 -7.67
C ILE A 113 4.50 0.70 -7.35
N THR A 114 3.47 1.47 -7.04
CA THR A 114 3.59 2.73 -6.28
C THR A 114 3.25 2.45 -4.81
N ILE A 115 4.18 2.72 -3.88
CA ILE A 115 3.90 2.67 -2.44
C ILE A 115 3.58 4.08 -1.94
N VAL A 116 2.43 4.24 -1.30
CA VAL A 116 1.97 5.50 -0.71
C VAL A 116 1.97 5.38 0.80
N ILE A 117 2.69 6.28 1.48
CA ILE A 117 2.78 6.32 2.95
C ILE A 117 2.41 7.72 3.42
N VAL A 118 1.38 7.83 4.27
CA VAL A 118 1.03 9.07 4.96
C VAL A 118 1.62 9.04 6.37
N SER A 119 2.40 10.06 6.73
CA SER A 119 3.01 10.19 8.06
C SER A 119 2.42 11.36 8.84
N TYR A 120 2.25 11.17 10.15
CA TYR A 120 1.95 12.21 11.12
C TYR A 120 2.53 11.84 12.49
N GLN A 121 3.59 12.52 12.91
CA GLN A 121 4.25 12.33 14.22
C GLN A 121 4.72 10.89 14.48
N ALA A 122 5.27 10.23 13.45
CA ALA A 122 5.63 8.81 13.47
C ALA A 122 7.09 8.58 13.03
N LYS A 123 7.99 9.56 13.22
CA LYS A 123 9.36 9.58 12.67
C LYS A 123 10.10 8.24 12.67
N TYR A 124 10.21 7.57 13.82
CA TYR A 124 11.01 6.34 13.96
C TYR A 124 10.33 5.12 13.34
N PHE A 125 9.02 4.99 13.50
CA PHE A 125 8.24 3.94 12.83
C PHE A 125 8.27 4.11 11.31
N LEU A 126 8.20 5.36 10.82
CA LEU A 126 8.26 5.66 9.40
C LEU A 126 9.60 5.22 8.82
N GLU A 127 10.71 5.47 9.51
CA GLU A 127 12.01 5.02 9.04
C GLU A 127 12.07 3.50 8.85
N GLN A 128 11.56 2.74 9.82
CA GLN A 128 11.51 1.28 9.70
C GLN A 128 10.61 0.83 8.55
N THR A 129 9.46 1.49 8.39
CA THR A 129 8.53 1.26 7.29
C THR A 129 9.22 1.50 5.94
N LEU A 130 9.91 2.62 5.78
CA LEU A 130 10.64 2.97 4.56
C LEU A 130 11.75 1.98 4.24
N ARG A 131 12.54 1.58 5.24
CA ARG A 131 13.59 0.57 5.06
C ARG A 131 13.02 -0.77 4.60
N SER A 132 11.95 -1.23 5.26
CA SER A 132 11.29 -2.49 4.88
C SER A 132 10.66 -2.42 3.50
N ALA A 133 10.05 -1.28 3.14
CA ALA A 133 9.46 -1.06 1.82
C ALA A 133 10.52 -1.06 0.72
N ILE A 134 11.65 -0.37 0.93
CA ILE A 134 12.80 -0.35 0.02
C ILE A 134 13.38 -1.76 -0.17
N GLU A 135 13.57 -2.53 0.91
CA GLU A 135 14.04 -3.93 0.83
C GLU A 135 13.02 -4.81 0.07
N ALA A 136 11.71 -4.61 0.33
CA ALA A 136 10.64 -5.42 -0.24
C ALA A 136 10.50 -5.25 -1.75
N VAL A 137 10.85 -4.08 -2.29
CA VAL A 137 10.75 -3.75 -3.73
C VAL A 137 12.06 -3.91 -4.49
N GLU A 138 13.15 -4.32 -3.85
CA GLU A 138 14.41 -4.60 -4.55
C GLU A 138 14.21 -5.58 -5.72
N GLY A 139 14.60 -5.15 -6.92
CA GLY A 139 14.42 -5.90 -8.16
C GLY A 139 13.06 -5.72 -8.83
N LEU A 140 12.20 -4.85 -8.31
CA LEU A 140 10.96 -4.39 -8.95
C LEU A 140 11.10 -2.92 -9.37
N ASP A 141 10.53 -2.56 -10.51
CA ASP A 141 10.36 -1.17 -10.88
C ASP A 141 9.27 -0.56 -10.00
N CYS A 142 9.66 0.31 -9.07
CA CYS A 142 8.75 0.89 -8.08
C CYS A 142 9.02 2.37 -7.80
N GLU A 143 8.01 3.06 -7.27
CA GLU A 143 8.19 4.38 -6.66
C GLU A 143 7.59 4.38 -5.25
N ILE A 144 8.19 5.16 -4.34
CA ILE A 144 7.69 5.36 -2.98
C ILE A 144 7.36 6.85 -2.82
N ILE A 145 6.11 7.15 -2.46
CA ILE A 145 5.63 8.50 -2.22
C ILE A 145 5.27 8.62 -0.73
N VAL A 146 5.94 9.53 -0.04
CA VAL A 146 5.66 9.86 1.36
C VAL A 146 4.94 11.19 1.43
N VAL A 147 3.82 11.24 2.15
CA VAL A 147 3.10 12.48 2.45
C VAL A 147 3.29 12.79 3.93
N ASP A 148 4.13 13.79 4.24
CA ASP A 148 4.19 14.34 5.60
C ASP A 148 2.97 15.23 5.82
N ASN A 149 2.06 14.79 6.69
CA ASN A 149 0.78 15.44 6.92
C ASN A 149 0.88 16.55 7.99
N ASN A 150 1.92 17.37 7.89
CA ASN A 150 2.31 18.40 8.85
C ASN A 150 2.68 17.81 10.23
N SER A 151 3.70 16.95 10.29
CA SER A 151 4.06 16.24 11.54
C SER A 151 4.59 17.17 12.63
N GLY A 152 5.38 18.19 12.28
CA GLY A 152 5.94 19.15 13.25
C GLY A 152 7.06 18.62 14.16
N ASP A 153 7.51 17.38 13.96
CA ASP A 153 8.55 16.68 14.76
C ASP A 153 9.88 16.49 14.00
N GLY A 154 10.04 17.21 12.88
CA GLY A 154 11.19 17.08 11.99
C GLY A 154 11.15 15.87 11.05
N THR A 155 10.02 15.14 10.97
CA THR A 155 9.85 13.99 10.05
C THR A 155 10.21 14.34 8.61
N ALA A 156 9.69 15.44 8.06
CA ALA A 156 9.94 15.81 6.66
C ALA A 156 11.42 16.09 6.35
N ALA A 157 12.11 16.81 7.24
CA ALA A 157 13.55 17.06 7.11
C ALA A 157 14.34 15.75 7.15
N TRP A 158 14.00 14.86 8.08
CA TRP A 158 14.61 13.54 8.23
C TRP A 158 14.45 12.67 6.99
N VAL A 159 13.25 12.62 6.41
CA VAL A 159 12.97 11.87 5.18
C VAL A 159 13.79 12.41 4.01
N ARG A 160 13.85 13.74 3.84
CA ARG A 160 14.63 14.37 2.77
C ARG A 160 16.12 14.05 2.87
N GLU A 161 16.69 14.18 4.06
CA GLU A 161 18.12 13.95 4.30
C GLU A 161 18.52 12.50 4.04
N ARG A 162 17.70 11.53 4.49
CA ARG A 162 18.10 10.11 4.54
C ARG A 162 17.54 9.25 3.41
N PHE A 163 16.42 9.65 2.84
CA PHE A 163 15.68 8.87 1.85
C PHE A 163 15.36 9.64 0.57
N GLY A 164 15.77 10.91 0.45
CA GLY A 164 15.38 11.77 -0.69
C GLY A 164 15.79 11.27 -2.08
N GLN A 165 16.74 10.34 -2.17
CA GLN A 165 17.10 9.66 -3.42
C GLN A 165 16.18 8.48 -3.77
N GLN A 166 15.46 7.94 -2.79
CA GLN A 166 14.66 6.71 -2.89
C GLN A 166 13.15 6.98 -2.78
N VAL A 167 12.76 8.15 -2.22
CA VAL A 167 11.36 8.49 -1.98
C VAL A 167 11.02 9.89 -2.50
N ARG A 168 9.81 10.04 -3.04
CA ARG A 168 9.22 11.35 -3.35
C ARG A 168 8.46 11.85 -2.12
N LEU A 169 8.86 13.00 -1.59
CA LEU A 169 8.22 13.62 -0.43
C LEU A 169 7.22 14.69 -0.85
N ILE A 170 6.01 14.64 -0.28
CA ILE A 170 4.98 15.68 -0.33
C ILE A 170 4.81 16.23 1.08
N GLU A 171 4.95 17.54 1.27
CA GLU A 171 4.80 18.19 2.57
C GLU A 171 3.52 19.02 2.61
N ASN A 172 2.59 18.62 3.47
CA ASN A 172 1.38 19.40 3.70
C ASN A 172 1.62 20.54 4.69
N LYS A 173 0.97 21.69 4.44
CA LYS A 173 0.98 22.84 5.36
C LYS A 173 0.07 22.64 6.57
N HIS A 174 -0.90 21.74 6.46
CA HIS A 174 -1.89 21.42 7.50
C HIS A 174 -2.15 19.91 7.51
N ASN A 175 -2.56 19.35 8.65
CA ASN A 175 -3.03 17.97 8.69
C ASN A 175 -4.42 17.89 8.03
N VAL A 176 -4.48 17.33 6.83
CA VAL A 176 -5.71 17.25 6.03
C VAL A 176 -6.52 15.96 6.25
N GLY A 177 -6.11 15.12 7.19
CA GLY A 177 -6.69 13.78 7.39
C GLY A 177 -6.03 12.71 6.53
N PHE A 178 -6.36 11.44 6.79
CA PHE A 178 -5.71 10.28 6.18
C PHE A 178 -6.12 10.10 4.71
N GLY A 179 -7.43 10.15 4.41
CA GLY A 179 -7.94 9.95 3.06
C GLY A 179 -7.44 11.00 2.07
N ARG A 180 -7.56 12.30 2.42
CA ARG A 180 -7.10 13.39 1.56
C ARG A 180 -5.59 13.37 1.33
N ALA A 181 -4.79 13.05 2.35
CA ALA A 181 -3.34 12.94 2.20
C ALA A 181 -2.96 11.77 1.26
N ASN A 182 -3.60 10.61 1.39
CA ASN A 182 -3.38 9.50 0.47
C ASN A 182 -3.77 9.86 -0.97
N ASN A 183 -4.90 10.53 -1.18
CA ASN A 183 -5.37 10.94 -2.51
C ASN A 183 -4.35 11.81 -3.27
N GLN A 184 -3.62 12.69 -2.56
CA GLN A 184 -2.57 13.51 -3.17
C GLN A 184 -1.47 12.67 -3.84
N ALA A 185 -1.10 11.55 -3.21
CA ALA A 185 -0.10 10.62 -3.73
C ALA A 185 -0.70 9.65 -4.76
N ILE A 186 -1.91 9.14 -4.53
CA ILE A 186 -2.65 8.27 -5.48
C ILE A 186 -2.83 8.96 -6.84
N ALA A 187 -3.12 10.27 -6.85
CA ALA A 187 -3.27 11.06 -8.07
C ALA A 187 -1.98 11.12 -8.91
N GLN A 188 -0.82 10.86 -8.29
CA GLN A 188 0.49 10.86 -8.94
C GLN A 188 1.08 9.46 -9.09
N ALA A 189 0.34 8.41 -8.72
CA ALA A 189 0.79 7.03 -8.77
C ALA A 189 0.86 6.53 -10.22
N ARG A 190 1.98 5.93 -10.59
CA ARG A 190 2.25 5.43 -11.95
C ARG A 190 2.36 3.91 -12.02
N GLY A 191 2.42 3.24 -10.86
CA GLY A 191 2.55 1.80 -10.77
C GLY A 191 1.32 1.10 -11.33
N ARG A 192 1.47 -0.11 -11.86
CA ARG A 192 0.35 -1.00 -12.19
C ARG A 192 -0.54 -1.23 -10.96
N TYR A 193 0.09 -1.38 -9.81
CA TYR A 193 -0.54 -1.47 -8.51
C TYR A 193 -0.15 -0.29 -7.61
N THR A 194 -1.06 0.10 -6.73
CA THR A 194 -0.82 1.07 -5.67
C THR A 194 -0.96 0.36 -4.33
N LEU A 195 0.07 0.44 -3.49
CA LEU A 195 0.05 0.00 -2.11
C LEU A 195 -0.15 1.20 -1.20
N ILE A 196 -1.29 1.27 -0.51
CA ILE A 196 -1.48 2.15 0.64
C ILE A 196 -0.86 1.47 1.86
N LEU A 197 0.10 2.13 2.49
CA LEU A 197 0.86 1.57 3.60
C LEU A 197 0.94 2.56 4.76
N ASN A 198 0.59 2.08 5.95
CA ASN A 198 0.73 2.89 7.16
C ASN A 198 2.21 3.09 7.56
N PRO A 199 2.55 4.22 8.20
CA PRO A 199 3.92 4.57 8.57
C PRO A 199 4.45 3.77 9.78
N ASP A 200 3.67 2.82 10.31
CA ASP A 200 4.01 1.96 11.44
C ASP A 200 3.89 0.48 11.09
N THR A 201 4.39 0.13 9.90
CA THR A 201 4.33 -1.23 9.35
C THR A 201 5.71 -1.75 8.92
N ILE A 202 5.84 -3.07 8.81
CA ILE A 202 7.00 -3.74 8.19
C ILE A 202 6.48 -4.67 7.12
N VAL A 203 6.80 -4.35 5.87
CA VAL A 203 6.46 -5.16 4.71
C VAL A 203 7.64 -6.00 4.25
N THR A 204 7.34 -7.07 3.52
CA THR A 204 8.35 -8.03 3.06
C THR A 204 8.24 -8.25 1.56
N ARG A 205 9.35 -8.65 0.92
CA ARG A 205 9.36 -9.00 -0.50
C ARG A 205 8.35 -10.11 -0.82
N SER A 206 8.29 -11.14 0.01
CA SER A 206 7.35 -12.26 -0.17
C SER A 206 5.89 -11.81 -0.09
N CYS A 207 5.58 -10.82 0.74
CA CYS A 207 4.24 -10.23 0.81
C CYS A 207 3.86 -9.52 -0.50
N LEU A 208 4.71 -8.64 -1.02
CA LEU A 208 4.43 -7.92 -2.27
C LEU A 208 4.35 -8.88 -3.46
N GLN A 209 5.22 -9.88 -3.53
CA GLN A 209 5.18 -10.92 -4.57
C GLN A 209 3.87 -11.71 -4.53
N SER A 210 3.42 -12.11 -3.34
CA SER A 210 2.15 -12.82 -3.16
C SER A 210 0.97 -11.97 -3.61
N CYS A 211 0.97 -10.66 -3.31
CA CYS A 211 -0.07 -9.74 -3.76
C CYS A 211 -0.10 -9.57 -5.29
N CYS A 212 1.07 -9.41 -5.92
CA CYS A 212 1.17 -9.30 -7.38
C CYS A 212 0.70 -10.58 -8.09
N GLN A 213 1.11 -11.75 -7.58
CA GLN A 213 0.70 -13.06 -8.10
C GLN A 213 -0.82 -13.28 -7.95
N TRP A 214 -1.37 -12.91 -6.80
CA TRP A 214 -2.81 -13.00 -6.55
C TRP A 214 -3.60 -12.11 -7.52
N MET A 215 -3.22 -10.84 -7.65
CA MET A 215 -3.88 -9.92 -8.60
C MET A 215 -3.71 -10.33 -10.06
N ALA A 216 -2.59 -10.95 -10.44
CA ALA A 216 -2.40 -11.45 -11.79
C ALA A 216 -3.33 -12.64 -12.12
N SER A 217 -3.63 -13.48 -11.13
CA SER A 217 -4.47 -14.67 -11.28
C SER A 217 -5.96 -14.44 -11.02
N HIS A 218 -6.34 -13.33 -10.37
CA HIS A 218 -7.72 -12.99 -10.01
C HIS A 218 -8.10 -11.60 -10.55
N PRO A 219 -8.55 -11.49 -11.82
CA PRO A 219 -8.97 -10.21 -12.42
C PRO A 219 -10.08 -9.49 -11.65
N GLU A 220 -10.98 -10.23 -11.00
CA GLU A 220 -12.07 -9.73 -10.17
C GLU A 220 -11.61 -9.17 -8.82
N CYS A 221 -10.37 -9.45 -8.40
CA CYS A 221 -9.79 -8.86 -7.20
C CYS A 221 -9.52 -7.36 -7.42
N GLY A 222 -10.26 -6.52 -6.68
CA GLY A 222 -10.10 -5.07 -6.71
C GLY A 222 -9.03 -4.57 -5.74
N ALA A 223 -8.94 -5.19 -4.56
CA ALA A 223 -7.96 -4.85 -3.54
C ALA A 223 -7.61 -6.05 -2.67
N ILE A 224 -6.39 -6.03 -2.12
CA ILE A 224 -5.84 -7.04 -1.21
C ILE A 224 -5.48 -6.39 0.12
N GLY A 225 -5.95 -7.00 1.21
CA GLY A 225 -5.38 -6.88 2.55
C GLY A 225 -4.66 -8.17 2.93
N VAL A 226 -3.90 -8.13 4.02
CA VAL A 226 -2.92 -9.18 4.35
C VAL A 226 -3.00 -9.64 5.81
N HIS A 227 -2.30 -10.73 6.14
CA HIS A 227 -2.16 -11.21 7.51
C HIS A 227 -1.31 -10.24 8.34
N MET A 228 -1.96 -9.34 9.08
CA MET A 228 -1.24 -8.43 9.96
C MET A 228 -1.07 -9.03 11.34
N ILE A 229 0.16 -8.94 11.85
CA ILE A 229 0.52 -9.25 13.24
C ILE A 229 0.96 -7.97 13.95
N ASP A 230 0.77 -7.90 15.27
CA ASP A 230 1.36 -6.85 16.06
C ASP A 230 2.88 -7.03 16.20
N GLY A 231 3.55 -6.09 16.85
CA GLY A 231 4.99 -6.19 17.06
C GLY A 231 5.41 -7.34 17.96
N ASP A 232 4.48 -8.05 18.62
CA ASP A 232 4.77 -9.26 19.40
C ASP A 232 4.35 -10.56 18.65
N GLY A 233 3.88 -10.44 17.41
CA GLY A 233 3.48 -11.56 16.56
C GLY A 233 2.04 -12.02 16.70
N HIS A 234 1.21 -11.33 17.48
CA HIS A 234 -0.19 -11.71 17.63
C HIS A 234 -1.03 -11.18 16.46
N PHE A 235 -1.88 -12.05 15.92
CA PHE A 235 -2.77 -11.69 14.82
C PHE A 235 -3.67 -10.49 15.15
N LEU A 236 -3.76 -9.57 14.20
CA LEU A 236 -4.61 -8.39 14.27
C LEU A 236 -5.96 -8.65 13.58
N PRO A 237 -7.08 -8.68 14.33
CA PRO A 237 -8.39 -9.02 13.76
C PRO A 237 -8.92 -8.05 12.69
N GLU A 238 -8.40 -6.83 12.60
CA GLU A 238 -8.73 -5.87 11.55
C GLU A 238 -8.19 -6.27 10.16
N SER A 239 -7.33 -7.28 10.09
CA SER A 239 -6.87 -7.86 8.81
C SER A 239 -8.03 -8.34 7.94
N LYS A 240 -9.16 -8.71 8.55
CA LYS A 240 -10.37 -9.16 7.87
C LYS A 240 -11.62 -8.66 8.57
N ARG A 241 -12.42 -7.84 7.88
CA ARG A 241 -13.66 -7.29 8.44
C ARG A 241 -14.86 -7.52 7.52
N ALA A 242 -16.04 -7.59 8.15
CA ALA A 242 -17.31 -7.53 7.45
C ALA A 242 -17.89 -6.11 7.46
N PHE A 243 -18.72 -5.78 6.46
CA PHE A 243 -19.42 -4.50 6.44
C PHE A 243 -20.17 -4.27 7.76
N PRO A 244 -20.11 -3.06 8.34
CA PRO A 244 -20.84 -2.72 9.55
C PRO A 244 -22.32 -2.52 9.23
N THR A 245 -22.99 -3.56 8.74
CA THR A 245 -24.45 -3.55 8.56
C THR A 245 -25.13 -3.39 9.91
N PRO A 246 -26.39 -2.95 9.96
CA PRO A 246 -27.16 -2.84 11.19
C PRO A 246 -26.97 -3.99 12.18
N TRP A 247 -27.12 -5.23 11.70
CA TRP A 247 -26.98 -6.43 12.51
C TRP A 247 -25.53 -6.65 13.01
N VAL A 248 -24.54 -6.46 12.13
CA VAL A 248 -23.12 -6.63 12.48
C VAL A 248 -22.70 -5.60 13.52
N SER A 249 -23.10 -4.34 13.35
CA SER A 249 -22.85 -3.27 14.32
C SER A 249 -23.55 -3.52 15.64
N PHE A 250 -24.80 -3.98 15.64
CA PHE A 250 -25.50 -4.40 16.87
C PHE A 250 -24.71 -5.47 17.64
N CYS A 251 -24.35 -6.57 16.97
CA CYS A 251 -23.59 -7.66 17.61
C CYS A 251 -22.25 -7.19 18.18
N LYS A 252 -21.58 -6.24 17.51
CA LYS A 252 -20.31 -5.66 17.96
C LYS A 252 -20.47 -4.75 19.16
N ILE A 253 -21.48 -3.86 19.14
CA ILE A 253 -21.73 -2.86 20.19
C ILE A 253 -22.13 -3.55 21.50
N PHE A 254 -23.02 -4.53 21.42
CA PHE A 254 -23.54 -5.28 22.58
C PHE A 254 -22.64 -6.45 23.02
N GLY A 255 -21.48 -6.64 22.38
CA GLY A 255 -20.49 -7.64 22.80
C GLY A 255 -20.81 -9.09 22.42
N LEU A 256 -21.86 -9.35 21.65
CA LEU A 256 -22.23 -10.69 21.16
C LEU A 256 -21.09 -11.32 20.36
N SER A 257 -20.37 -10.53 19.55
CA SER A 257 -19.19 -11.01 18.82
C SER A 257 -18.03 -11.47 19.71
N ARG A 258 -17.95 -10.97 20.95
CA ARG A 258 -16.94 -11.37 21.94
C ARG A 258 -17.37 -12.63 22.68
N LEU A 259 -18.65 -12.77 22.97
CA LEU A 259 -19.22 -13.94 23.63
C LEU A 259 -19.23 -15.17 22.71
N PHE A 260 -19.48 -14.98 21.41
CA PHE A 260 -19.62 -16.07 20.44
C PHE A 260 -18.64 -15.91 19.26
N PRO A 261 -17.31 -15.93 19.49
CA PRO A 261 -16.30 -15.54 18.49
C PRO A 261 -16.24 -16.45 17.25
N ARG A 262 -16.75 -17.69 17.35
CA ARG A 262 -16.81 -18.65 16.22
C ARG A 262 -18.15 -18.65 15.47
N SER A 263 -19.13 -17.85 15.92
CA SER A 263 -20.43 -17.79 15.26
C SER A 263 -20.35 -16.98 13.97
N ARG A 264 -20.71 -17.59 12.84
CA ARG A 264 -20.81 -16.93 11.53
C ARG A 264 -21.84 -15.80 11.51
N TRP A 265 -22.80 -15.83 12.43
CA TRP A 265 -23.89 -14.86 12.52
C TRP A 265 -23.63 -13.75 13.55
N LEU A 266 -23.02 -14.08 14.70
CA LEU A 266 -22.80 -13.12 15.80
C LEU A 266 -21.41 -12.48 15.79
N ALA A 267 -20.40 -13.12 15.18
CA ALA A 267 -19.01 -12.65 15.17
C ALA A 267 -18.52 -12.19 13.79
N LYS A 268 -19.46 -11.78 12.91
CA LYS A 268 -19.15 -11.38 11.53
C LYS A 268 -18.16 -10.22 11.43
N TYR A 269 -18.20 -9.25 12.36
CA TYR A 269 -17.41 -8.01 12.24
C TYR A 269 -15.90 -8.23 11.98
N HIS A 270 -15.25 -9.16 12.70
CA HIS A 270 -13.82 -9.47 12.53
C HIS A 270 -13.58 -10.84 11.86
N LEU A 271 -14.64 -11.51 11.40
CA LEU A 271 -14.55 -12.79 10.70
C LEU A 271 -13.65 -13.83 11.40
N ARG A 272 -13.66 -13.88 12.74
CA ARG A 272 -12.75 -14.73 13.57
C ARG A 272 -12.98 -16.24 13.40
N TYR A 273 -14.06 -16.61 12.71
CA TYR A 273 -14.37 -17.99 12.35
C TYR A 273 -13.70 -18.43 11.03
N LEU A 274 -13.11 -17.51 10.27
CA LEU A 274 -12.29 -17.83 9.10
C LEU A 274 -10.87 -18.13 9.56
N ASP A 275 -10.17 -19.03 8.88
CA ASP A 275 -8.77 -19.30 9.14
C ASP A 275 -7.90 -18.06 8.86
N GLU A 276 -6.84 -17.87 9.63
CA GLU A 276 -5.88 -16.76 9.49
C GLU A 276 -4.82 -17.08 8.42
N ARG A 277 -4.62 -18.35 8.06
CA ARG A 277 -3.59 -18.82 7.13
C ARG A 277 -4.13 -19.21 5.75
N GLU A 278 -5.40 -18.95 5.49
CA GLU A 278 -6.06 -19.20 4.21
C GLU A 278 -6.52 -17.89 3.54
N PRO A 279 -6.57 -17.82 2.20
CA PRO A 279 -7.12 -16.67 1.51
C PRO A 279 -8.65 -16.63 1.63
N HIS A 280 -9.21 -15.43 1.81
CA HIS A 280 -10.66 -15.23 1.94
C HIS A 280 -11.13 -13.99 1.19
N ALA A 281 -12.26 -14.10 0.49
CA ALA A 281 -13.01 -12.92 0.09
C ALA A 281 -13.58 -12.24 1.35
N VAL A 282 -13.34 -10.95 1.51
CA VAL A 282 -13.75 -10.17 2.69
C VAL A 282 -14.43 -8.88 2.27
N ASP A 283 -15.20 -8.26 3.16
CA ASP A 283 -15.92 -7.05 2.81
C ASP A 283 -15.01 -5.82 2.93
N ILE A 284 -14.22 -5.76 4.00
CA ILE A 284 -13.43 -4.58 4.39
C ILE A 284 -11.98 -4.94 4.64
N LEU A 285 -11.10 -4.14 4.06
CA LEU A 285 -9.66 -4.13 4.31
C LEU A 285 -9.29 -3.05 5.33
N SER A 286 -8.10 -3.15 5.91
CA SER A 286 -7.57 -2.13 6.81
C SER A 286 -6.79 -1.10 6.01
N GLY A 287 -6.99 0.20 6.29
CA GLY A 287 -6.16 1.26 5.72
C GLY A 287 -4.65 1.14 6.03
N ALA A 288 -4.27 0.26 6.96
CA ALA A 288 -2.87 -0.03 7.26
C ALA A 288 -2.11 -0.73 6.13
N PHE A 289 -2.82 -1.52 5.33
CA PHE A 289 -2.29 -2.17 4.12
C PHE A 289 -3.44 -2.40 3.14
N MET A 290 -3.43 -1.69 2.02
CA MET A 290 -4.34 -1.94 0.90
C MET A 290 -3.56 -1.94 -0.41
N PHE A 291 -3.43 -3.11 -1.02
CA PHE A 291 -2.82 -3.26 -2.33
C PHE A 291 -3.91 -3.29 -3.39
N CYS A 292 -3.93 -2.31 -4.29
CA CYS A 292 -5.03 -2.08 -5.23
C CYS A 292 -4.50 -1.97 -6.67
N ARG A 293 -5.32 -2.30 -7.66
CA ARG A 293 -5.05 -1.85 -9.04
C ARG A 293 -5.08 -0.33 -9.09
N THR A 294 -4.05 0.31 -9.60
CA THR A 294 -3.97 1.78 -9.64
C THR A 294 -5.11 2.37 -10.46
N SER A 295 -5.41 1.76 -11.61
CA SER A 295 -6.52 2.17 -12.48
C SER A 295 -7.87 2.11 -11.77
N LEU A 296 -8.14 1.04 -11.02
CA LEU A 296 -9.38 0.91 -10.24
C LEU A 296 -9.45 1.92 -9.11
N LEU A 297 -8.35 2.11 -8.38
CA LEU A 297 -8.28 3.06 -7.27
C LEU A 297 -8.57 4.50 -7.76
N GLN A 298 -8.04 4.88 -8.92
CA GLN A 298 -8.32 6.16 -9.57
C GLN A 298 -9.76 6.22 -10.10
N GLN A 299 -10.27 5.16 -10.71
CA GLN A 299 -11.64 5.09 -11.23
C GLN A 299 -12.70 5.30 -10.13
N VAL A 300 -12.49 4.73 -8.94
CA VAL A 300 -13.43 4.90 -7.81
C VAL A 300 -13.21 6.22 -7.06
N GLY A 301 -12.21 7.02 -7.44
CA GLY A 301 -11.91 8.33 -6.85
C GLY A 301 -11.07 8.27 -5.56
N GLY A 302 -10.33 7.19 -5.31
CA GLY A 302 -9.51 7.04 -4.11
C GLY A 302 -10.33 7.00 -2.82
N PHE A 303 -9.78 7.55 -1.73
CA PHE A 303 -10.49 7.68 -0.46
C PHE A 303 -11.52 8.81 -0.51
N ASP A 304 -12.64 8.63 0.19
CA ASP A 304 -13.66 9.66 0.31
C ASP A 304 -13.23 10.73 1.33
N GLU A 305 -13.06 11.96 0.86
CA GLU A 305 -12.49 13.05 1.65
C GLU A 305 -13.43 13.66 2.70
N ASP A 306 -14.69 13.23 2.76
CA ASP A 306 -15.55 13.57 3.89
C ASP A 306 -15.07 12.89 5.19
N PHE A 307 -14.31 11.80 5.07
CA PHE A 307 -13.73 11.08 6.20
C PHE A 307 -12.35 11.65 6.54
N PHE A 308 -12.24 12.29 7.70
CA PHE A 308 -10.94 12.71 8.23
C PHE A 308 -10.06 11.51 8.60
N MET A 309 -10.61 10.50 9.28
CA MET A 309 -9.93 9.26 9.69
C MET A 309 -10.94 8.17 10.18
N TYR A 310 -10.53 6.90 10.14
CA TYR A 310 -11.21 5.70 10.67
C TYR A 310 -12.50 5.22 9.97
N GLY A 311 -12.86 5.79 8.82
CA GLY A 311 -14.01 5.31 8.02
C GLY A 311 -13.77 5.31 6.53
N GLU A 312 -12.73 5.98 6.06
CA GLU A 312 -12.29 6.05 4.68
C GLU A 312 -11.91 4.67 4.11
N ASP A 313 -11.33 3.78 4.92
CA ASP A 313 -10.96 2.41 4.50
C ASP A 313 -12.20 1.51 4.34
N ILE A 314 -13.16 1.64 5.27
CA ILE A 314 -14.48 1.00 5.22
C ILE A 314 -15.25 1.47 3.97
N ASP A 315 -15.27 2.79 3.74
CA ASP A 315 -15.93 3.40 2.60
C ASP A 315 -15.31 2.98 1.26
N LEU A 316 -13.98 3.06 1.13
CA LEU A 316 -13.28 2.62 -0.08
C LEU A 316 -13.54 1.14 -0.36
N SER A 317 -13.42 0.29 0.66
CA SER A 317 -13.71 -1.15 0.53
C SER A 317 -15.15 -1.39 0.03
N TYR A 318 -16.11 -0.63 0.55
CA TYR A 318 -17.51 -0.71 0.13
C TYR A 318 -17.72 -0.23 -1.31
N ARG A 319 -17.07 0.87 -1.72
CA ARG A 319 -17.14 1.38 -3.09
C ARG A 319 -16.51 0.44 -4.11
N LEU A 320 -15.40 -0.23 -3.77
CA LEU A 320 -14.79 -1.27 -4.61
C LEU A 320 -15.76 -2.43 -4.85
N VAL A 321 -16.42 -2.91 -3.80
CA VAL A 321 -17.45 -3.97 -3.92
C VAL A 321 -18.65 -3.50 -4.75
N LYS A 322 -19.11 -2.26 -4.54
CA LYS A 322 -20.19 -1.68 -5.36
C LYS A 322 -19.83 -1.51 -6.83
N ALA A 323 -18.55 -1.32 -7.14
CA ALA A 323 -18.05 -1.26 -8.50
C ALA A 323 -17.94 -2.65 -9.17
N GLY A 324 -18.34 -3.74 -8.48
CA GLY A 324 -18.38 -5.10 -9.01
C GLY A 324 -17.12 -5.93 -8.73
N TYR A 325 -16.19 -5.41 -7.92
CA TYR A 325 -14.95 -6.10 -7.58
C TYR A 325 -15.03 -6.82 -6.22
N GLN A 326 -14.05 -7.68 -5.95
CA GLN A 326 -13.91 -8.37 -4.68
C GLN A 326 -12.69 -7.85 -3.92
N ASN A 327 -12.86 -7.64 -2.61
CA ASN A 327 -11.73 -7.44 -1.71
C ASN A 327 -11.27 -8.80 -1.20
N TRP A 328 -9.95 -9.00 -1.16
CA TRP A 328 -9.36 -10.27 -0.77
C TRP A 328 -8.42 -10.10 0.42
N TYR A 329 -8.49 -11.05 1.35
CA TYR A 329 -7.49 -11.28 2.36
C TYR A 329 -6.53 -12.35 1.83
N VAL A 330 -5.23 -12.01 1.77
CA VAL A 330 -4.16 -12.93 1.37
C VAL A 330 -3.29 -13.23 2.60
N PRO A 331 -2.98 -14.50 2.92
CA PRO A 331 -2.29 -14.88 4.16
C PRO A 331 -0.77 -14.63 4.10
N ALA A 332 -0.34 -13.47 3.59
CA ALA A 332 1.03 -13.01 3.63
C ALA A 332 1.26 -12.12 4.85
N SER A 333 2.31 -12.39 5.64
CA SER A 333 2.50 -11.71 6.92
C SER A 333 3.20 -10.35 6.78
N ILE A 334 2.69 -9.35 7.51
CA ILE A 334 3.36 -8.07 7.79
C ILE A 334 3.25 -7.74 9.28
N VAL A 335 4.17 -6.93 9.80
CA VAL A 335 4.01 -6.34 11.14
C VAL A 335 3.30 -4.99 11.01
N HIS A 336 2.38 -4.72 11.91
CA HIS A 336 1.76 -3.41 12.10
C HIS A 336 1.76 -3.09 13.59
N TYR A 337 2.49 -2.04 14.00
CA TYR A 337 2.67 -1.61 15.40
C TYR A 337 1.42 -0.95 16.03
N LYS A 338 0.23 -1.32 15.53
CA LYS A 338 -1.10 -0.83 15.86
C LYS A 338 -1.26 -0.16 17.23
N GLY A 339 -1.68 1.11 17.21
CA GLY A 339 -2.24 1.81 18.38
C GLY A 339 -1.23 2.54 19.25
N GLU A 340 0.05 2.53 18.90
CA GLU A 340 1.07 3.34 19.59
C GLU A 340 1.07 4.80 19.10
N SER A 341 0.71 5.03 17.83
CA SER A 341 0.52 6.36 17.23
C SER A 341 -0.84 7.00 17.59
N THR A 342 -1.79 6.23 18.13
CA THR A 342 -3.15 6.70 18.42
C THR A 342 -3.63 6.25 19.80
N ARG A 343 -3.85 7.21 20.71
CA ARG A 343 -4.51 6.98 22.01
C ARG A 343 -6.00 6.70 21.81
N LYS A 344 -6.35 5.42 21.63
CA LYS A 344 -7.72 4.91 21.38
C LYS A 344 -8.74 5.24 22.50
N GLU A 345 -8.27 5.62 23.67
CA GLU A 345 -9.13 6.05 24.80
C GLU A 345 -9.36 7.56 24.85
N SER A 346 -8.70 8.33 23.98
CA SER A 346 -8.91 9.77 23.94
C SER A 346 -10.34 10.09 23.47
N MET A 347 -10.96 11.08 24.10
CA MET A 347 -12.29 11.57 23.69
C MET A 347 -12.30 12.03 22.23
N ARG A 348 -11.15 12.54 21.75
CA ARG A 348 -10.95 12.88 20.34
C ARG A 348 -11.07 11.66 19.43
N TYR A 349 -10.42 10.55 19.75
CA TYR A 349 -10.53 9.30 18.99
C TYR A 349 -11.99 8.82 18.91
N VAL A 350 -12.68 8.76 20.06
CA VAL A 350 -14.07 8.31 20.12
C VAL A 350 -14.97 9.20 19.25
N LYS A 351 -14.78 10.52 19.29
CA LYS A 351 -15.53 11.47 18.49
C LYS A 351 -15.28 11.29 16.99
N VAL A 352 -14.02 11.25 16.55
CA VAL A 352 -13.67 11.09 15.11
C VAL A 352 -14.18 9.75 14.57
N PHE A 353 -13.99 8.66 15.30
CA PHE A 353 -14.51 7.35 14.91
C PHE A 353 -16.04 7.36 14.78
N TYR A 354 -16.73 7.99 15.73
CA TYR A 354 -18.18 8.11 15.69
C TYR A 354 -18.67 8.94 14.51
N GLU A 355 -18.05 10.10 14.25
CA GLU A 355 -18.35 10.95 13.10
C GLU A 355 -18.15 10.19 11.78
N ALA A 356 -17.06 9.43 11.66
CA ALA A 356 -16.82 8.55 10.51
C ALA A 356 -17.95 7.54 10.32
N MET A 357 -18.40 6.86 11.38
CA MET A 357 -19.51 5.92 11.28
C MET A 357 -20.82 6.61 10.87
N LEU A 358 -21.09 7.81 11.37
CA LEU A 358 -22.26 8.58 10.94
C LEU A 358 -22.23 8.92 9.46
N ILE A 359 -21.07 9.35 8.94
CA ILE A 359 -20.90 9.65 7.51
C ILE A 359 -21.16 8.40 6.68
N PHE A 360 -20.58 7.25 7.07
CA PHE A 360 -20.76 5.98 6.39
C PHE A 360 -22.23 5.55 6.33
N TYR A 361 -22.93 5.57 7.46
CA TYR A 361 -24.35 5.20 7.52
C TYR A 361 -25.25 6.16 6.72
N ARG A 362 -24.94 7.47 6.74
CA ARG A 362 -25.65 8.47 5.93
C ARG A 362 -25.52 8.19 4.44
N LYS A 363 -24.33 7.81 3.97
CA LYS A 363 -24.04 7.55 2.56
C LYS A 363 -24.57 6.21 2.07
N HIS A 364 -24.39 5.15 2.85
CA HIS A 364 -24.58 3.77 2.37
C HIS A 364 -25.82 3.07 2.94
N PHE A 365 -26.38 3.57 4.04
CA PHE A 365 -27.56 2.99 4.71
C PHE A 365 -28.64 4.06 5.03
N PRO A 366 -29.05 4.91 4.07
CA PRO A 366 -29.90 6.07 4.34
C PRO A 366 -31.25 5.71 4.97
N ARG A 367 -31.82 4.56 4.63
CA ARG A 367 -33.10 4.06 5.19
C ARG A 367 -33.04 3.75 6.68
N TYR A 368 -31.85 3.43 7.20
CA TYR A 368 -31.65 3.09 8.61
C TYR A 368 -31.17 4.28 9.45
N ARG A 369 -30.97 5.45 8.82
CA ARG A 369 -30.44 6.65 9.47
C ARG A 369 -31.25 7.04 10.72
N ALA A 370 -32.58 7.09 10.62
CA ALA A 370 -33.44 7.55 11.71
C ALA A 370 -33.35 6.67 12.97
N VAL A 371 -33.05 5.38 12.81
CA VAL A 371 -32.98 4.41 13.91
C VAL A 371 -31.53 4.22 14.39
N PHE A 372 -30.57 4.11 13.48
CA PHE A 372 -29.17 3.87 13.87
C PHE A 372 -28.50 5.10 14.45
N TYR A 373 -28.85 6.29 13.98
CA TYR A 373 -28.26 7.53 14.48
C TYR A 373 -28.43 7.70 16.00
N PRO A 374 -29.65 7.57 16.59
CA PRO A 374 -29.82 7.63 18.04
C PRO A 374 -29.18 6.44 18.76
N VAL A 375 -29.18 5.23 18.19
CA VAL A 375 -28.57 4.04 18.81
C VAL A 375 -27.05 4.18 18.94
N ILE A 376 -26.36 4.64 17.90
CA ILE A 376 -24.91 4.85 17.97
C ILE A 376 -24.61 6.03 18.92
N LYS A 377 -25.43 7.11 18.93
CA LYS A 377 -25.30 8.20 19.93
C LYS A 377 -25.42 7.66 21.35
N LEU A 378 -26.42 6.83 21.60
CA LEU A 378 -26.68 6.24 22.91
C LEU A 378 -25.52 5.33 23.33
N GLY A 379 -25.06 4.44 22.45
CA GLY A 379 -23.93 3.55 22.73
C GLY A 379 -22.63 4.31 23.03
N VAL A 380 -22.40 5.43 22.34
CA VAL A 380 -21.28 6.33 22.61
C VAL A 380 -21.46 7.05 23.94
N TRP A 381 -22.63 7.62 24.22
CA TRP A 381 -22.94 8.26 25.50
C TRP A 381 -22.76 7.27 26.65
N MET A 382 -23.28 6.04 26.55
CA MET A 382 -23.09 5.00 27.54
C MET A 382 -21.61 4.67 27.77
N ARG A 383 -20.79 4.58 26.71
CA ARG A 383 -19.34 4.38 26.86
C ARG A 383 -18.64 5.57 27.52
N GLN A 384 -19.02 6.80 27.16
CA GLN A 384 -18.47 8.01 27.78
C GLN A 384 -18.85 8.08 29.26
N SER A 385 -20.13 7.86 29.59
CA SER A 385 -20.63 7.81 30.96
C SER A 385 -19.95 6.71 31.77
N LEU A 386 -19.75 5.51 31.20
CA LEU A 386 -19.03 4.42 31.86
C LEU A 386 -17.54 4.78 32.09
N ALA A 387 -16.89 5.44 31.13
CA ALA A 387 -15.51 5.89 31.27
C ALA A 387 -15.37 6.98 32.35
N MET A 388 -16.31 7.94 32.40
CA MET A 388 -16.35 8.97 33.44
C MET A 388 -16.65 8.37 34.82
N ALA A 389 -17.61 7.46 34.92
CA ALA A 389 -17.95 6.77 36.17
C ALA A 389 -16.75 5.95 36.69
N ARG A 390 -16.03 5.23 35.83
CA ARG A 390 -14.80 4.52 36.22
C ARG A 390 -13.74 5.46 36.77
N ARG A 391 -13.53 6.63 36.13
CA ARG A 391 -12.60 7.66 36.62
C ARG A 391 -13.03 8.22 37.98
N ALA A 392 -14.32 8.52 38.16
CA ALA A 392 -14.86 9.02 39.41
C ALA A 392 -14.75 8.00 40.56
N LEU A 393 -14.88 6.71 40.25
CA LEU A 393 -14.74 5.61 41.21
C LEU A 393 -13.27 5.20 41.47
N GLY A 394 -12.30 5.95 40.94
CA GLY A 394 -10.87 5.61 41.08
C GLY A 394 -10.49 4.27 40.44
N VAL A 395 -11.35 3.71 39.58
CA VAL A 395 -11.07 2.46 38.87
C VAL A 395 -10.02 2.79 37.82
N PRO A 396 -8.78 2.26 37.93
CA PRO A 396 -7.75 2.54 36.95
C PRO A 396 -8.25 2.17 35.55
N ALA A 397 -7.93 2.99 34.55
CA ALA A 397 -8.19 2.64 33.16
C ALA A 397 -7.56 1.26 32.89
N SER A 398 -8.37 0.30 32.42
CA SER A 398 -7.87 -1.05 32.17
C SER A 398 -6.88 -1.01 31.02
N GLY A 399 -5.59 -1.01 31.33
CA GLY A 399 -4.56 -1.00 30.31
C GLY A 399 -3.24 -0.37 30.73
N SER A 400 -2.76 -0.60 31.96
CA SER A 400 -1.31 -0.65 32.12
C SER A 400 -0.86 -1.91 31.38
N LYS A 401 -0.27 -1.73 30.20
CA LYS A 401 0.55 -2.78 29.59
C LYS A 401 1.54 -3.21 30.67
N PRO A 402 1.71 -4.52 30.93
CA PRO A 402 2.68 -4.96 31.92
C PRO A 402 4.03 -4.34 31.57
N GLN A 403 4.58 -3.59 32.52
CA GLN A 403 5.95 -3.11 32.44
C GLN A 403 6.83 -4.35 32.46
N ALA A 404 7.72 -4.47 31.48
CA ALA A 404 8.56 -5.64 31.30
C ALA A 404 9.29 -5.97 32.61
N SER A 405 9.12 -7.19 33.11
CA SER A 405 9.91 -7.68 34.23
C SER A 405 11.36 -7.83 33.77
N PRO A 406 12.36 -7.31 34.50
CA PRO A 406 13.76 -7.60 34.21
C PRO A 406 13.99 -9.10 34.42
N GLY A 407 14.50 -9.83 33.42
CA GLY A 407 14.73 -11.26 33.61
C GLY A 407 15.48 -12.01 32.53
N GLN A 408 15.21 -11.79 31.24
CA GLN A 408 15.87 -12.55 30.19
C GLN A 408 15.89 -11.80 28.86
N TRP A 409 17.06 -11.25 28.50
CA TRP A 409 17.29 -10.64 27.20
C TRP A 409 17.83 -11.69 26.22
N VAL A 410 17.33 -11.65 24.99
CA VAL A 410 17.88 -12.37 23.86
C VAL A 410 18.31 -11.36 22.81
N VAL A 411 19.55 -11.44 22.35
CA VAL A 411 20.07 -10.56 21.30
C VAL A 411 20.40 -11.41 20.07
N LEU A 412 19.58 -11.24 19.03
CA LEU A 412 19.77 -11.87 17.73
C LEU A 412 20.48 -10.89 16.81
N SER A 413 21.82 -11.00 16.76
CA SER A 413 22.69 -10.19 15.90
C SER A 413 24.01 -10.92 15.66
N ARG A 414 24.63 -10.69 14.49
CA ARG A 414 26.03 -11.05 14.21
C ARG A 414 27.01 -10.22 15.07
N HIS A 415 26.55 -9.09 15.61
CA HIS A 415 27.30 -8.17 16.47
C HIS A 415 26.65 -8.06 17.86
N ALA A 416 26.19 -9.18 18.42
CA ALA A 416 25.39 -9.21 19.66
C ALA A 416 26.03 -8.46 20.85
N GLN A 417 27.36 -8.50 21.00
CA GLN A 417 28.05 -7.75 22.07
C GLN A 417 27.91 -6.23 21.91
N GLU A 418 28.00 -5.71 20.69
CA GLU A 418 27.88 -4.27 20.42
C GLU A 418 26.42 -3.81 20.58
N VAL A 419 25.47 -4.57 20.04
CA VAL A 419 24.04 -4.30 20.20
C VAL A 419 23.64 -4.33 21.68
N ALA A 420 24.11 -5.33 22.43
CA ALA A 420 23.85 -5.41 23.87
C ALA A 420 24.44 -4.20 24.63
N ARG A 421 25.66 -3.79 24.30
CA ARG A 421 26.30 -2.61 24.90
C ARG A 421 25.50 -1.33 24.63
N GLN A 422 25.07 -1.12 23.40
CA GLN A 422 24.29 0.06 23.01
C GLN A 422 22.88 0.07 23.61
N CYS A 423 22.30 -1.12 23.83
CA CYS A 423 21.01 -1.26 24.50
C CYS A 423 21.13 -1.29 26.04
N HIS A 424 22.32 -1.12 26.60
CA HIS A 424 22.59 -1.24 28.05
C HIS A 424 22.15 -2.58 28.65
N ILE A 425 22.39 -3.68 27.94
CA ILE A 425 22.07 -5.05 28.35
C ILE A 425 23.34 -5.76 28.83
N GLU A 426 23.41 -6.03 30.14
CA GLU A 426 24.57 -6.70 30.75
C GLU A 426 24.59 -8.21 30.53
N ARG A 427 23.41 -8.86 30.56
CA ARG A 427 23.25 -10.32 30.44
C ARG A 427 22.23 -10.65 29.37
N TYR A 428 22.65 -11.42 28.37
CA TYR A 428 21.80 -11.87 27.29
C TYR A 428 22.12 -13.30 26.85
N SER A 429 21.14 -13.93 26.21
CA SER A 429 21.29 -15.17 25.45
C SER A 429 21.25 -14.86 23.95
N THR A 430 21.73 -15.79 23.12
CA THR A 430 21.55 -15.76 21.66
C THR A 430 20.52 -16.77 21.17
N CYS A 431 19.91 -17.52 22.08
CA CYS A 431 18.83 -18.46 21.80
C CYS A 431 17.55 -18.07 22.54
N ILE A 432 16.42 -18.15 21.83
CA ILE A 432 15.10 -17.89 22.41
C ILE A 432 14.70 -19.09 23.28
N PRO A 433 14.39 -18.90 24.57
CA PRO A 433 13.93 -19.97 25.45
C PRO A 433 12.53 -20.46 25.04
N ALA A 434 12.24 -21.73 25.34
CA ALA A 434 10.96 -22.36 25.02
C ALA A 434 9.77 -21.74 25.79
N SER A 435 9.99 -21.22 26.98
CA SER A 435 8.99 -20.61 27.86
C SER A 435 9.59 -19.45 28.66
N GLY A 436 8.76 -18.76 29.44
CA GLY A 436 9.17 -17.62 30.27
C GLY A 436 9.00 -16.26 29.60
N GLU A 437 9.05 -15.22 30.42
CA GLU A 437 9.06 -13.81 29.99
C GLU A 437 10.43 -13.47 29.37
N THR A 438 10.45 -13.02 28.13
CA THR A 438 11.68 -12.81 27.35
C THR A 438 11.55 -11.59 26.46
N GLN A 439 12.57 -10.71 26.51
CA GLN A 439 12.71 -9.58 25.60
C GLN A 439 13.71 -9.97 24.51
N VAL A 440 13.28 -9.95 23.25
CA VAL A 440 14.10 -10.31 22.08
C VAL A 440 14.42 -9.05 21.30
N ILE A 441 15.71 -8.74 21.18
CA ILE A 441 16.22 -7.73 20.26
C ILE A 441 16.70 -8.43 19.00
N VAL A 442 16.17 -8.00 17.85
CA VAL A 442 16.62 -8.44 16.53
C VAL A 442 17.26 -7.27 15.81
N ASP A 443 18.47 -7.46 15.34
CA ASP A 443 19.26 -6.44 14.64
C ASP A 443 18.96 -6.43 13.13
N ASP A 444 18.50 -5.29 12.62
CA ASP A 444 18.20 -5.09 11.19
C ASP A 444 19.43 -5.04 10.27
N GLY A 445 20.64 -4.91 10.82
CA GLY A 445 21.90 -5.06 10.09
C GLY A 445 22.35 -6.52 9.94
N SER A 446 21.78 -7.42 10.74
CA SER A 446 22.08 -8.85 10.73
C SER A 446 21.02 -9.68 10.00
N TYR A 447 19.77 -9.24 10.00
CA TYR A 447 18.65 -9.95 9.41
C TYR A 447 17.84 -9.02 8.50
N SER A 448 17.51 -9.50 7.29
CA SER A 448 16.53 -8.86 6.40
C SER A 448 15.16 -8.72 7.09
N TYR A 449 14.39 -7.69 6.77
CA TYR A 449 13.03 -7.52 7.29
C TYR A 449 12.13 -8.74 6.99
N GLY A 450 12.32 -9.42 5.86
CA GLY A 450 11.66 -10.70 5.56
C GLY A 450 11.87 -11.77 6.65
N HIS A 451 13.13 -12.00 7.04
CA HIS A 451 13.48 -12.91 8.14
C HIS A 451 12.91 -12.44 9.49
N ILE A 452 12.97 -11.14 9.78
CA ILE A 452 12.48 -10.60 11.04
C ILE A 452 10.97 -10.86 11.19
N VAL A 453 10.17 -10.54 10.16
CA VAL A 453 8.72 -10.79 10.18
C VAL A 453 8.42 -12.29 10.32
N GLN A 454 9.18 -13.15 9.62
CA GLN A 454 9.02 -14.61 9.75
C GLN A 454 9.33 -15.11 11.18
N LEU A 455 10.37 -14.57 11.82
CA LEU A 455 10.72 -14.90 13.20
C LEU A 455 9.60 -14.50 14.16
N ILE A 456 9.11 -13.26 14.07
CA ILE A 456 8.04 -12.73 14.91
C ILE A 456 6.76 -13.57 14.72
N ASP A 457 6.37 -13.86 13.48
CA ASP A 457 5.15 -14.61 13.14
C ASP A 457 5.22 -16.07 13.61
N SER A 458 6.35 -16.76 13.41
CA SER A 458 6.49 -18.20 13.71
C SER A 458 6.73 -18.52 15.18
N LYS A 459 7.15 -17.53 15.98
CA LYS A 459 7.50 -17.70 17.40
C LYS A 459 6.56 -16.94 18.34
N ALA A 460 5.48 -16.34 17.82
CA ALA A 460 4.50 -15.61 18.60
C ALA A 460 3.96 -16.44 19.77
N ARG A 461 4.19 -15.96 21.00
CA ARG A 461 3.67 -16.56 22.22
C ARG A 461 3.55 -15.52 23.33
N ARG A 462 2.67 -15.80 24.30
CA ARG A 462 2.56 -14.99 25.51
C ARG A 462 3.91 -14.95 26.25
N GLY A 463 4.29 -13.76 26.70
CA GLY A 463 5.55 -13.50 27.40
C GLY A 463 6.78 -13.37 26.49
N LEU A 464 6.63 -13.41 25.17
CA LEU A 464 7.71 -13.09 24.24
C LEU A 464 7.47 -11.70 23.65
N HIS A 465 8.44 -10.80 23.84
CA HIS A 465 8.34 -9.41 23.40
C HIS A 465 9.45 -9.08 22.41
N TRP A 466 9.10 -8.51 21.27
CA TRP A 466 10.06 -8.27 20.20
C TRP A 466 10.37 -6.79 20.04
N HIS A 467 11.64 -6.55 19.76
CA HIS A 467 12.23 -5.25 19.56
C HIS A 467 13.15 -5.33 18.34
N ILE A 468 13.11 -4.31 17.49
CA ILE A 468 13.99 -4.25 16.33
C ILE A 468 15.00 -3.15 16.58
N TYR A 469 16.26 -3.53 16.64
CA TYR A 469 17.36 -2.61 16.75
C TYR A 469 17.76 -2.12 15.35
N SER A 470 17.71 -0.80 15.17
CA SER A 470 18.11 -0.14 13.93
C SER A 470 19.61 0.13 13.98
N SER A 471 20.38 -0.73 13.31
CA SER A 471 21.84 -0.69 13.22
C SER A 471 22.40 0.64 12.74
N ARG A 472 21.67 1.34 11.86
CA ARG A 472 22.10 2.64 11.32
C ARG A 472 21.99 3.80 12.30
N ASN A 473 21.09 3.72 13.28
CA ASN A 473 20.80 4.82 14.19
C ASN A 473 21.14 4.51 15.64
N GLY A 474 21.44 3.25 15.97
CA GLY A 474 21.65 2.83 17.35
C GLY A 474 20.39 2.94 18.20
N ILE A 475 19.20 2.90 17.60
CA ILE A 475 17.92 2.99 18.32
C ILE A 475 17.17 1.68 18.29
N VAL A 476 16.42 1.40 19.35
CA VAL A 476 15.50 0.27 19.38
C VAL A 476 14.07 0.76 19.11
N ILE A 477 13.46 0.19 18.08
CA ILE A 477 12.08 0.49 17.69
C ILE A 477 11.20 -0.66 18.21
N SER A 478 10.19 -0.33 19.03
CA SER A 478 9.30 -1.34 19.60
C SER A 478 7.93 -0.78 19.98
N PRO A 479 6.90 -1.63 20.16
CA PRO A 479 5.56 -1.21 20.58
C PRO A 479 5.48 -0.70 22.03
N LYS A 480 6.58 -0.72 22.79
CA LYS A 480 6.57 -0.53 24.26
C LYS A 480 7.61 0.46 24.79
N MET A 481 8.53 0.94 23.96
CA MET A 481 9.46 1.98 24.41
C MET A 481 8.83 3.37 24.28
N GLN A 482 8.43 3.93 25.43
CA GLN A 482 8.71 5.33 25.67
C GLN A 482 10.23 5.45 25.64
N GLN A 483 10.77 6.33 24.80
CA GLN A 483 12.20 6.60 24.77
C GLN A 483 12.67 7.01 26.18
N PRO A 484 13.90 6.67 26.59
CA PRO A 484 14.49 7.15 27.83
C PRO A 484 14.48 8.68 27.93
#